data_AF-A0A968G2X4-F1
#
_entry.id   AF-A0A968G2X4-F1
#
_cell.length_a   1.000
_cell.length_b   1.000
_cell.length_c   1.000
_cell.angle_alpha   90.00
_cell.angle_beta   90.00
_cell.angle_gamma   90.00
#
_symmetry.space_group_name_H-M   'P 1'
#
loop_
_entity.id
_entity.type
_entity.pdbx_description
1 polymer ?
#
loop_
_entity_poly.entity_id
_entity_poly.type
_entity_poly.pdbx_seq_one_letter_code
_entity_poly.pdbx_strand_id
1 'polypeptide(L)' 'MKTGFELGEISEMLNRAPYFVEYIRRFLEDTYGTNKLYRGGLKVYTTLNIDYQDVAQRSLRENLRIIDKRFGYRGPLGR' A
#
# COMPACT_ATOMS: atom_id res chain seq x y z
N MET A 1 -0.80 -20.24 21.14
CA MET A 1 -1.20 -20.35 19.73
C MET A 1 -2.53 -19.61 19.57
N LYS A 2 -2.68 -18.80 18.50
CA LYS A 2 -3.71 -17.78 18.19
C LYS A 2 -3.48 -16.37 18.77
N THR A 3 -2.73 -15.56 18.04
CA THR A 3 -2.86 -14.09 18.03
C THR A 3 -2.69 -13.63 16.59
N GLY A 4 -3.67 -13.98 15.75
CA GLY A 4 -3.85 -13.31 14.47
C GLY A 4 -4.75 -12.12 14.73
N PHE A 5 -4.25 -10.91 14.49
CA PHE A 5 -5.09 -9.77 14.13
C PHE A 5 -6.15 -10.28 13.15
N GLU A 6 -7.44 -9.99 13.35
CA GLU A 6 -8.45 -10.36 12.37
C GLU A 6 -8.22 -9.50 11.12
N LEU A 7 -7.46 -10.06 10.18
CA LEU A 7 -6.95 -9.43 8.95
C LEU A 7 -8.03 -9.22 7.88
N GLY A 8 -9.31 -9.46 8.18
CA GLY A 8 -10.39 -9.41 7.19
C GLY A 8 -10.49 -8.06 6.47
N GLU A 9 -10.47 -6.96 7.22
CA GLU A 9 -10.59 -5.60 6.66
C GLU A 9 -9.25 -5.02 6.19
N ILE A 10 -8.16 -5.26 6.94
CA ILE A 10 -6.83 -4.73 6.59
C ILE A 10 -6.28 -5.41 5.33
N SER A 11 -6.59 -6.69 5.08
CA SER A 11 -6.10 -7.41 3.90
C SER A 11 -6.57 -6.75 2.60
N GLU A 12 -7.80 -6.25 2.53
CA GLU A 12 -8.29 -5.57 1.34
C GLU A 12 -7.54 -4.25 1.09
N MET A 13 -7.37 -3.42 2.13
CA MET A 13 -6.61 -2.18 2.02
C MET A 13 -5.12 -2.42 1.71
N LEU A 14 -4.50 -3.45 2.28
CA LEU A 14 -3.12 -3.83 1.96
C LEU A 14 -2.97 -4.19 0.49
N ASN A 15 -3.97 -4.83 -0.11
CA ASN A 15 -3.94 -5.20 -1.53
C ASN A 15 -4.20 -3.99 -2.45
N ARG A 16 -5.10 -3.07 -2.07
CA ARG A 16 -5.48 -1.92 -2.90
C ARG A 16 -4.53 -0.73 -2.76
N ALA A 17 -4.04 -0.45 -1.55
CA ALA A 17 -3.21 0.72 -1.25
C ALA A 17 -1.92 0.40 -0.47
N PRO A 18 -1.10 -0.59 -0.90
CA PRO A 18 0.03 -1.09 -0.12
C PRO A 18 1.02 -0.01 0.31
N TYR A 19 1.37 0.90 -0.61
CA TYR A 19 2.32 1.99 -0.32
C TYR A 19 1.81 2.96 0.74
N PHE A 20 0.53 3.30 0.72
CA PHE A 20 -0.07 4.22 1.68
C PHE A 20 -0.18 3.56 3.06
N VAL A 21 -0.60 2.29 3.11
CA VAL A 21 -0.68 1.54 4.36
C VAL A 21 0.69 1.42 5.01
N GLU A 22 1.73 1.11 4.23
CA GLU A 22 3.10 1.03 4.74
C GLU A 22 3.62 2.39 5.25
N TYR A 23 3.29 3.47 4.53
CA TYR A 23 3.60 4.83 5.00
C TYR A 23 2.99 5.12 6.38
N ILE A 24 1.69 4.81 6.56
CA ILE A 24 1.02 5.00 7.84
C ILE A 24 1.60 4.07 8.92
N ARG A 25 1.94 2.83 8.58
CA ARG A 25 2.58 1.89 9.52
C ARG A 25 3.88 2.47 10.07
N ARG A 26 4.76 2.98 9.20
CA ARG A 26 6.02 3.61 9.59
C ARG A 26 5.78 4.86 10.43
N PHE A 27 4.87 5.73 10.00
CA PHE A 27 4.52 6.94 10.74
C PHE A 27 4.02 6.64 12.17
N LEU A 28 3.15 5.64 12.32
CA LEU A 28 2.61 5.25 13.63
C LEU A 28 3.66 4.55 14.49
N GLU A 29 4.56 3.78 13.89
CA GLU A 29 5.68 3.16 14.59
C GLU A 29 6.62 4.23 15.16
N ASP A 30 6.96 5.24 14.36
CA ASP A 30 7.80 6.36 14.79
C ASP A 30 7.13 7.20 15.89
N THR A 31 5.80 7.34 15.84
CA THR A 31 5.03 8.18 16.77
C THR A 31 4.70 7.49 18.09
N TYR A 32 4.34 6.20 18.06
CA TYR A 32 3.80 5.48 19.22
C TYR A 32 4.68 4.31 19.67
N GLY A 33 5.69 3.95 18.89
CA GLY A 33 6.55 2.79 19.12
C GLY A 33 5.87 1.46 18.76
N THR A 34 6.72 0.47 18.46
CA THR A 34 6.33 -0.89 18.03
C THR A 34 5.33 -1.55 19.01
N ASN A 35 5.53 -1.41 20.32
CA ASN A 35 4.68 -2.08 21.31
C ASN A 35 3.22 -1.61 21.26
N LYS A 36 2.98 -0.28 21.24
CA LYS A 36 1.61 0.25 21.18
C LYS A 36 0.97 0.01 19.82
N LEU A 37 1.73 0.11 18.74
CA LEU A 37 1.24 -0.14 17.39
C LEU A 37 0.68 -1.57 17.24
N TYR A 38 1.47 -2.58 17.61
CA TYR A 38 1.10 -3.98 17.35
C TYR A 38 0.29 -4.64 18.48
N ARG A 39 0.36 -4.13 19.71
CA ARG A 39 -0.33 -4.74 20.88
C ARG A 39 -1.42 -3.85 21.49
N GLY A 40 -1.59 -2.63 20.99
CA GLY A 40 -2.53 -1.66 21.55
C GLY A 40 -3.96 -1.76 21.00
N GLY A 41 -4.22 -2.60 19.99
CA GLY A 41 -5.57 -2.76 19.41
C GLY A 41 -6.10 -1.49 18.73
N LEU A 42 -5.20 -0.67 18.16
CA LEU A 42 -5.56 0.60 17.55
C LEU A 42 -6.44 0.40 16.31
N LYS A 43 -7.49 1.23 16.19
CA LYS A 43 -8.24 1.42 14.94
C LYS A 43 -7.80 2.71 14.28
N VAL A 44 -7.31 2.62 13.05
CA VAL A 44 -6.71 3.74 12.33
C VAL A 44 -7.63 4.16 11.19
N TYR A 45 -8.20 5.35 11.31
CA TYR A 45 -9.00 5.98 10.25
C TYR A 45 -8.12 7.01 9.54
N THR A 46 -8.08 6.95 8.22
CA THR A 46 -7.18 7.79 7.41
C THR A 46 -7.98 8.64 6.43
N THR A 47 -7.31 9.61 5.82
CA THR A 47 -7.89 10.47 4.79
C THR A 47 -7.92 9.82 3.40
N LEU A 48 -7.48 8.56 3.26
CA LEU A 48 -7.41 7.90 1.96
C LEU A 48 -8.82 7.65 1.41
N ASN A 49 -9.09 8.21 0.24
CA ASN A 49 -10.23 7.82 -0.58
C ASN A 49 -9.80 6.67 -1.51
N ILE A 50 -10.48 5.53 -1.41
CA ILE A 50 -10.09 4.32 -2.13
C ILE A 50 -10.31 4.42 -3.64
N ASP A 51 -11.38 5.10 -4.07
CA ASP A 51 -11.69 5.28 -5.50
C ASP A 51 -10.62 6.15 -6.17
N TYR A 52 -10.18 7.20 -5.48
CA TYR A 52 -9.10 8.07 -5.96
C TYR A 52 -7.76 7.34 -6.02
N GLN A 53 -7.46 6.49 -5.04
CA GLN A 53 -6.27 5.67 -5.04
C GLN A 53 -6.22 4.72 -6.24
N ASP A 54 -7.36 4.07 -6.56
CA ASP A 54 -7.45 3.18 -7.71
C ASP A 54 -7.26 3.93 -9.04
N VAL A 55 -7.86 5.12 -9.17
CA VAL A 55 -7.67 5.99 -10.35
C VAL A 55 -6.22 6.43 -10.49
N ALA A 56 -5.56 6.81 -9.38
CA ALA A 56 -4.16 7.22 -9.39
C ALA A 56 -3.24 6.08 -9.82
N GLN A 57 -3.42 4.89 -9.25
CA GLN A 57 -2.63 3.70 -9.62
C GLN A 57 -2.82 3.30 -11.08
N ARG A 58 -4.06 3.32 -11.58
CA ARG A 58 -4.36 3.04 -12.98
C ARG A 58 -3.68 4.05 -13.90
N SER A 59 -3.80 5.34 -13.58
CA SER A 59 -3.20 6.42 -14.38
C SER A 59 -1.68 6.32 -14.41
N LEU A 60 -1.04 6.02 -13.28
CA LEU A 60 0.41 5.84 -13.21
C LEU A 60 0.86 4.64 -14.06
N ARG A 61 0.22 3.48 -13.91
CA ARG A 61 0.56 2.27 -14.68
C ARG A 61 0.44 2.49 -16.18
N GLU A 62 -0.63 3.16 -16.63
CA GLU A 62 -0.85 3.41 -18.05
C GLU A 62 0.22 4.35 -18.62
N ASN A 63 0.52 5.44 -17.92
CA ASN A 63 1.55 6.38 -18.38
C ASN A 63 2.95 5.76 -18.39
N LEU A 64 3.30 4.96 -17.38
CA LEU A 64 4.56 4.20 -17.37
C LEU A 64 4.64 3.22 -18.54
N ARG A 65 3.53 2.56 -18.89
CA ARG A 65 3.46 1.66 -20.04
C ARG A 65 3.64 2.40 -21.37
N ILE A 66 3.03 3.58 -21.52
CA ILE A 66 3.19 4.42 -22.71
C ILE A 66 4.66 4.83 -22.86
N ILE A 67 5.28 5.25 -21.77
CA ILE A 67 6.70 5.64 -21.74
C ILE A 67 7.59 4.45 -22.09
N ASP A 68 7.40 3.28 -21.46
CA ASP A 68 8.16 2.06 -21.73
C ASP A 68 8.10 1.66 -23.20
N LYS A 69 6.90 1.69 -23.81
CA LYS A 69 6.71 1.40 -25.24
C LYS A 69 7.49 2.35 -26.15
N ARG A 70 7.64 3.64 -25.79
CA ARG A 70 8.40 4.62 -26.58
C ARG A 70 9.90 4.34 -26.58
N PHE A 71 10.43 3.76 -25.50
CA PHE A 71 11.85 3.41 -25.40
C PHE A 71 12.19 2.06 -26.03
N GLY A 72 11.18 1.29 -26.47
CA GLY A 72 11.37 0.01 -27.14
C GLY A 72 11.53 -1.18 -26.20
N TYR A 73 11.55 -2.39 -26.77
CA TYR A 73 11.62 -3.64 -26.02
C TYR A 73 13.01 -3.87 -25.41
N ARG A 74 13.04 -4.21 -24.12
CA ARG A 74 14.28 -4.38 -23.33
C ARG A 74 14.74 -5.84 -23.17
N GLY A 75 14.08 -6.79 -23.83
CA GLY A 75 14.31 -8.23 -23.60
C GLY A 75 13.32 -8.84 -22.61
N PRO A 76 13.29 -10.18 -22.47
CA PRO A 76 12.23 -10.89 -21.75
C PRO A 76 12.22 -10.66 -20.24
N LEU A 77 13.34 -10.21 -19.66
CA LEU A 77 13.47 -9.86 -18.23
C LEU A 77 13.88 -8.39 -18.00
N GLY A 78 13.92 -7.57 -19.05
CA GLY A 78 14.68 -6.32 -19.04
C GLY A 78 16.19 -6.59 -19.20
N ARG A 79 16.95 -5.54 -19.53
CA ARG A 79 18.42 -5.58 -19.45
C ARG A 79 18.88 -5.60 -18.01
#